data_AF-A0A351QSA4-F1
#
_entry.id   AF-A0A351QSA4-F1
#
_cell.length_a   1.000
_cell.length_b   1.000
_cell.length_c   1.000
_cell.angle_alpha   90.00
_cell.angle_beta   90.00
_cell.angle_gamma   90.00
#
_symmetry.space_group_name_H-M   'P 1'
#
loop_
_entity.id
_entity.type
_entity.pdbx_description
1 polymer ?
#
loop_
_entity_poly.entity_id
_entity_poly.type
_entity_poly.pdbx_seq_one_letter_code
_entity_poly.pdbx_strand_id
1 'polypeptide(L)'
;MRTTGLATGLDTDTIIKQMLTPYQSRVDSAKQSKDIILLKQQLYRDVAKDINSLYSKYMDVNSTSNLLLSTNYKTSVFKSSNDLAVSAEGLAGAKVGNYKVNVTEVAKPAQITETASNLGDKKFDVLVNGKAVEINLIGDTDPAS
;
A
#
# COMPACT_ATOMS: atom_id res chain seq x y z
N MET A 1 21.92 31.13 81.23
CA MET A 1 21.81 32.49 80.63
C MET A 1 23.21 32.94 80.22
N ARG A 2 23.44 33.35 78.96
CA ARG A 2 24.41 34.40 78.58
C ARG A 2 24.21 34.82 77.12
N THR A 3 23.61 36.00 77.00
CA THR A 3 23.85 37.10 76.05
C THR A 3 23.86 36.84 74.53
N THR A 4 22.79 37.34 73.92
CA THR A 4 22.74 38.09 72.65
C THR A 4 24.09 38.56 72.11
N GLY A 5 24.53 37.95 71.01
CA GLY A 5 25.36 38.61 69.99
C GLY A 5 24.45 38.93 68.81
N LEU A 6 24.23 40.21 68.55
CA LEU A 6 23.40 40.79 67.49
C LEU A 6 23.99 40.54 66.09
N ALA A 7 24.15 39.28 65.68
CA ALA A 7 24.15 38.96 64.27
C ALA A 7 22.69 38.89 63.85
N THR A 8 22.16 39.99 63.32
CA THR A 8 20.94 40.01 62.53
C THR A 8 21.14 39.23 61.23
N GLY A 9 21.61 37.98 61.32
CA GLY A 9 21.36 36.92 60.36
C GLY A 9 20.07 36.24 60.78
N LEU A 10 19.03 37.06 61.04
CA LEU A 10 17.66 36.59 61.12
C LEU A 10 17.45 35.89 59.78
N ASP A 11 17.47 34.57 59.81
CA ASP A 11 17.31 33.70 58.66
C ASP A 11 15.84 33.77 58.23
N THR A 12 15.43 34.98 57.87
CA THR A 12 14.13 35.31 57.31
C THR A 12 13.91 34.47 56.08
N ASP A 13 14.96 34.17 55.33
CA ASP A 13 14.91 33.30 54.17
C ASP A 13 14.53 31.85 54.53
N THR A 14 15.04 31.29 55.63
CA THR A 14 14.61 29.97 56.13
C THR A 14 13.21 29.99 56.72
N ILE A 15 12.81 31.04 57.45
CA ILE A 15 11.43 31.15 57.96
C ILE A 15 10.43 31.30 56.80
N ILE A 16 10.76 32.10 55.79
CA ILE A 16 9.96 32.29 54.57
C ILE A 16 9.89 30.96 53.80
N LYS A 17 11.01 30.23 53.64
CA LYS A 17 11.01 28.88 53.04
C LYS A 17 10.13 27.92 53.83
N GLN A 18 10.19 27.92 55.15
CA GLN A 18 9.36 27.06 56.00
C GLN A 18 7.87 27.39 55.86
N MET A 19 7.50 28.68 55.73
CA MET A 19 6.12 29.09 55.45
C MET A 19 5.66 28.74 54.02
N LEU A 20 6.58 28.72 53.04
CA LEU A 20 6.30 28.37 51.64
C LEU A 20 6.31 26.86 51.35
N THR A 21 7.04 26.07 52.14
CA THR A 21 7.16 24.60 52.01
C THR A 21 5.80 23.90 51.87
N PRO A 22 4.76 24.17 52.69
CA PRO A 22 3.45 23.54 52.51
C PRO A 22 2.77 23.93 51.18
N TYR A 23 3.00 25.14 50.65
CA TYR A 23 2.50 25.53 49.34
C TYR A 23 3.25 24.83 48.21
N GLN A 24 4.58 24.74 48.30
CA GLN A 24 5.41 23.99 47.36
C GLN A 24 5.01 22.51 47.30
N SER A 25 4.80 21.88 48.47
CA SER A 25 4.34 20.48 48.55
C SER A 25 2.99 20.26 47.84
N ARG A 26 2.05 21.20 47.95
CA ARG A 26 0.76 21.14 47.23
C ARG A 26 0.95 21.30 45.72
N VAL A 27 1.83 22.20 45.30
CA VAL A 27 2.19 22.39 43.89
C VAL A 27 2.85 21.14 43.32
N ASP A 28 3.79 20.53 44.05
CA ASP A 28 4.46 19.30 43.64
C ASP A 28 3.48 18.13 43.53
N SER A 29 2.57 18.01 44.49
CA SER A 29 1.51 16.97 44.46
C SER A 29 0.59 17.13 43.24
N ALA A 30 0.21 18.37 42.90
CA ALA A 30 -0.58 18.66 41.71
C ALA A 30 0.20 18.36 40.42
N LYS A 31 1.50 18.67 40.40
CA LYS A 31 2.39 18.38 39.27
C LYS A 31 2.56 16.88 39.06
N GLN A 32 2.83 16.12 40.13
CA GLN A 32 2.89 14.65 40.08
C GLN A 32 1.58 14.04 39.56
N SER A 33 0.43 14.54 40.04
CA SER A 33 -0.88 14.07 39.56
C SER A 33 -1.06 14.32 38.06
N LYS A 34 -0.66 15.50 37.57
CA LYS A 34 -0.65 15.82 36.14
C LYS A 34 0.27 14.89 35.35
N ASP A 35 1.49 14.68 35.83
CA ASP A 35 2.48 13.83 35.15
C ASP A 35 2.00 12.38 35.06
N ILE A 36 1.36 11.85 36.10
CA ILE A 36 0.73 10.52 36.09
C ILE A 36 -0.37 10.43 35.02
N ILE A 37 -1.21 11.46 34.90
CA ILE A 37 -2.29 11.49 33.90
C ILE A 37 -1.68 11.53 32.49
N LEU A 38 -0.66 12.36 32.26
CA LEU A 38 0.04 12.44 30.98
C LEU A 38 0.72 11.12 30.62
N LEU A 39 1.39 10.48 31.57
CA LEU A 39 2.02 9.17 31.37
C LEU A 39 0.97 8.12 30.98
N LYS A 40 -0.18 8.09 31.67
CA LYS A 40 -1.29 7.19 31.31
C LYS A 40 -1.80 7.46 29.89
N GLN A 41 -2.00 8.73 29.52
CA GLN A 41 -2.42 9.10 28.17
C GLN A 41 -1.41 8.68 27.10
N GLN A 42 -0.12 8.84 27.38
CA GLN A 42 0.94 8.42 26.48
C GLN A 42 0.94 6.91 26.28
N LEU A 43 0.87 6.14 27.38
CA LEU A 43 0.78 4.68 27.31
C LEU A 43 -0.42 4.21 26.49
N TYR A 44 -1.61 4.83 26.66
CA TYR A 44 -2.77 4.50 25.83
C TYR A 44 -2.54 4.78 24.35
N ARG A 45 -1.91 5.92 24.01
CA ARG A 45 -1.60 6.26 22.62
C ARG A 45 -0.57 5.33 22.00
N ASP A 46 0.43 4.92 22.78
CA ASP A 46 1.48 4.05 22.29
C ASP A 46 0.94 2.65 22.02
N VAL A 47 0.14 2.08 22.93
CA VAL A 47 -0.56 0.80 22.69
C VAL A 47 -1.48 0.89 21.46
N ALA A 48 -2.23 1.99 21.31
CA ALA A 48 -3.08 2.18 20.14
C ALA A 48 -2.28 2.24 18.83
N LYS A 49 -1.11 2.90 18.84
CA LYS A 49 -0.21 2.90 17.68
C LYS A 49 0.32 1.51 17.36
N ASP A 50 0.73 0.75 18.37
CA ASP A 50 1.26 -0.60 18.18
C ASP A 50 0.20 -1.53 17.57
N ILE A 51 -1.05 -1.44 18.04
CA ILE A 51 -2.19 -2.20 17.48
C ILE A 51 -2.43 -1.81 16.02
N ASN A 52 -2.47 -0.51 15.72
CA ASN A 52 -2.66 -0.05 14.34
C ASN A 52 -1.51 -0.48 13.44
N SER A 53 -0.27 -0.44 13.92
CA SER A 53 0.89 -0.91 13.18
C SER A 53 0.81 -2.41 12.87
N LEU A 54 0.41 -3.22 13.86
CA LEU A 54 0.20 -4.66 13.67
C LEU A 54 -0.89 -4.92 12.61
N TYR A 55 -2.03 -4.23 12.71
CA TYR A 55 -3.13 -4.36 11.77
C TYR A 55 -2.70 -3.96 10.36
N SER A 56 -2.14 -2.76 10.19
CA SER A 56 -1.70 -2.26 8.88
C SER A 56 -0.64 -3.15 8.25
N LYS A 57 0.25 -3.76 9.03
CA LYS A 57 1.32 -4.60 8.48
C LYS A 57 0.83 -5.99 8.09
N TYR A 58 -0.01 -6.62 8.90
CA TYR A 58 -0.30 -8.05 8.75
C TYR A 58 -1.74 -8.37 8.38
N MET A 59 -2.70 -7.48 8.64
CA MET A 59 -4.13 -7.70 8.41
C MET A 59 -4.69 -6.88 7.24
N ASP A 60 -4.05 -5.77 6.86
CA ASP A 60 -4.45 -4.95 5.72
C ASP A 60 -4.22 -5.69 4.39
N VAL A 61 -5.28 -5.86 3.59
CA VAL A 61 -5.28 -6.55 2.29
C VAL A 61 -4.31 -5.95 1.26
N ASN A 62 -3.98 -4.67 1.41
CA ASN A 62 -3.02 -4.00 0.53
C ASN A 62 -1.56 -4.16 1.01
N SER A 63 -1.34 -4.70 2.21
CA SER A 63 0.00 -4.99 2.69
C SER A 63 0.58 -6.21 1.98
N THR A 64 1.80 -6.07 1.47
CA THR A 64 2.55 -7.19 0.89
C THR A 64 2.83 -8.29 1.91
N SER A 65 2.87 -7.97 3.20
CA SER A 65 3.10 -8.93 4.30
C SER A 65 1.81 -9.43 4.95
N ASN A 66 0.65 -9.27 4.29
CA ASN A 66 -0.61 -9.73 4.83
C ASN A 66 -0.61 -11.25 5.05
N LEU A 67 -1.04 -11.68 6.23
CA LEU A 67 -1.11 -13.10 6.62
C LEU A 67 -2.24 -13.88 5.94
N LEU A 68 -3.21 -13.21 5.33
CA LEU A 68 -4.30 -13.78 4.55
C LEU A 68 -3.95 -13.92 3.06
N LEU A 69 -2.89 -13.23 2.61
CA LEU A 69 -2.50 -13.27 1.21
C LEU A 69 -1.81 -14.60 0.89
N SER A 70 -2.49 -15.45 0.12
CA SER A 70 -2.03 -16.80 -0.23
C SER A 70 -0.67 -16.82 -0.94
N THR A 71 -0.30 -15.74 -1.64
CA THR A 71 1.01 -15.61 -2.29
C THR A 71 2.17 -15.65 -1.31
N ASN A 72 1.98 -15.22 -0.07
CA ASN A 72 3.01 -15.22 0.96
C ASN A 72 3.36 -16.62 1.48
N TYR A 73 2.52 -17.61 1.19
CA TYR A 73 2.74 -19.02 1.55
C TYR A 73 3.11 -19.89 0.35
N LYS A 74 3.34 -19.29 -0.83
CA LYS A 74 3.84 -20.05 -1.99
C LYS A 74 5.27 -20.52 -1.69
N THR A 75 5.47 -21.84 -1.72
CA THR A 75 6.76 -22.49 -1.45
C THR A 75 7.70 -22.51 -2.65
N SER A 76 7.25 -22.04 -3.81
CA SER A 76 8.00 -22.07 -5.06
C SER A 76 7.69 -20.84 -5.89
N VAL A 77 8.73 -20.20 -6.41
CA VAL A 77 8.65 -19.03 -7.29
C VAL A 77 9.34 -19.39 -8.61
N PHE A 78 8.64 -19.17 -9.71
CA PHE A 78 9.18 -19.34 -11.05
C PHE A 78 9.56 -17.97 -11.58
N LYS A 79 10.81 -17.80 -12.01
CA LYS A 79 11.31 -16.56 -12.58
C LYS A 79 11.79 -16.82 -13.98
N SER A 80 11.38 -15.98 -14.90
CA SER A 80 11.92 -15.95 -16.26
C SER A 80 13.23 -15.15 -16.28
N SER A 81 14.16 -15.55 -17.13
CA SER A 81 15.34 -14.74 -17.42
C SER A 81 15.01 -13.49 -18.24
N ASN A 82 13.88 -13.47 -18.93
CA ASN A 82 13.36 -12.31 -19.64
C ASN A 82 11.83 -12.23 -19.49
N ASP A 83 11.39 -11.52 -18.46
CA ASP A 83 9.98 -11.41 -18.06
C ASP A 83 9.12 -10.62 -19.07
N LEU A 84 9.74 -9.76 -19.88
CA LEU A 84 9.06 -9.02 -20.96
C LEU A 84 8.74 -9.91 -22.17
N ALA A 85 9.51 -10.98 -22.37
CA ALA A 85 9.29 -11.91 -23.48
C ALA A 85 8.34 -13.05 -23.08
N VAL A 86 8.55 -13.64 -21.90
CA VAL A 86 7.73 -14.74 -21.37
C VAL A 86 7.69 -14.65 -19.85
N SER A 87 6.49 -14.60 -19.28
CA SER A 87 6.25 -14.81 -17.85
C SER A 87 5.71 -16.22 -17.61
N ALA A 88 6.03 -16.79 -16.44
CA ALA A 88 5.56 -18.12 -16.05
C ALA A 88 5.15 -18.12 -14.57
N GLU A 89 3.92 -18.56 -14.29
CA GLU A 89 3.42 -18.71 -12.93
C GLU A 89 3.16 -20.18 -12.62
N GLY A 90 3.73 -20.65 -11.51
CA GLY A 90 3.49 -22.01 -11.02
C GLY A 90 2.23 -22.08 -10.15
N LEU A 91 1.36 -23.03 -10.45
CA LEU A 91 0.21 -23.40 -9.62
C LEU A 91 0.59 -24.45 -8.56
N ALA A 92 -0.36 -24.78 -7.67
CA ALA A 92 -0.19 -25.83 -6.67
C ALA A 92 0.19 -27.16 -7.34
N GLY A 93 1.30 -27.76 -6.89
CA GLY A 93 1.85 -29.00 -7.44
C GLY A 93 2.84 -28.83 -8.61
N ALA A 94 3.16 -27.59 -9.00
CA ALA A 94 4.20 -27.35 -10.00
C ALA A 94 5.56 -27.87 -9.52
N LYS A 95 6.24 -28.67 -10.36
CA LYS A 95 7.55 -29.23 -10.02
C LYS A 95 8.63 -28.18 -10.18
N VAL A 96 9.38 -27.94 -9.10
CA VAL A 96 10.54 -27.04 -9.10
C VAL A 96 11.62 -27.62 -10.00
N GLY A 97 12.10 -26.78 -10.93
CA GLY A 97 13.11 -27.14 -11.90
C GLY A 97 13.42 -25.99 -12.85
N ASN A 98 14.53 -26.11 -13.56
CA ASN A 98 14.90 -25.16 -14.61
C ASN A 98 14.30 -25.63 -15.94
N TYR A 99 13.51 -24.78 -16.57
CA TYR A 99 12.89 -25.04 -17.86
C TYR A 99 13.50 -24.10 -18.91
N LYS A 100 13.83 -24.64 -20.09
CA LYS A 100 14.25 -23.84 -21.24
C LYS A 100 13.04 -23.66 -22.15
N VAL A 101 12.68 -22.40 -22.41
CA VAL A 101 11.59 -22.04 -23.32
C VAL A 101 12.19 -21.32 -24.52
N ASN A 102 11.85 -21.78 -25.73
CA ASN A 102 12.24 -21.13 -26.98
C ASN A 102 10.98 -20.65 -27.70
N VAL A 103 10.83 -19.34 -27.87
CA VAL A 103 9.67 -18.74 -28.55
C VAL A 103 10.01 -18.56 -30.01
N THR A 104 9.33 -19.28 -30.90
CA THR A 104 9.51 -19.17 -32.35
C THR A 104 8.51 -18.19 -32.97
N GLU A 105 7.25 -18.26 -32.56
CA GLU A 105 6.17 -17.40 -33.06
C GLU A 105 5.14 -17.14 -31.95
N VAL A 106 4.51 -15.96 -31.99
CA VAL A 106 3.42 -15.57 -31.08
C VAL A 106 2.09 -15.81 -31.77
N ALA A 107 1.13 -16.38 -31.06
CA ALA A 107 -0.21 -16.59 -31.58
C ALA A 107 -0.85 -15.24 -31.98
N LYS A 108 -1.32 -15.15 -33.22
CA LYS A 108 -2.08 -14.01 -33.73
C LYS A 108 -3.53 -14.42 -33.94
N PRO A 109 -4.52 -13.54 -33.68
CA PRO A 109 -5.90 -13.82 -34.05
C PRO A 109 -6.02 -13.98 -35.57
N ALA A 110 -6.98 -14.78 -36.02
CA ALA A 110 -7.29 -14.88 -37.43
C ALA A 110 -7.69 -13.51 -37.98
N GLN A 111 -7.03 -13.08 -39.05
CA GLN A 111 -7.35 -11.84 -39.77
C GLN A 111 -7.57 -12.17 -41.24
N ILE A 112 -8.65 -11.62 -41.80
CA ILE A 112 -8.91 -11.64 -43.23
C ILE A 112 -8.59 -10.23 -43.73
N THR A 113 -7.61 -10.12 -44.62
CA THR A 113 -7.25 -8.85 -45.27
C THR A 113 -7.39 -9.04 -46.76
N GLU A 114 -8.37 -8.38 -47.34
CA GLU A 114 -8.62 -8.41 -48.77
C GLU A 114 -8.37 -7.03 -49.38
N THR A 115 -7.74 -6.99 -50.56
CA THR A 115 -7.50 -5.75 -51.30
C THR A 115 -8.63 -5.55 -52.31
N ALA A 116 -9.20 -4.34 -52.38
CA ALA A 116 -10.35 -4.02 -53.23
C ALA A 116 -10.18 -4.39 -54.71
N SER A 117 -8.94 -4.43 -55.21
CA SER A 117 -8.62 -4.86 -56.59
C SER A 117 -8.92 -6.34 -56.87
N ASN A 118 -8.90 -7.22 -55.86
CA ASN A 118 -9.18 -8.65 -56.00
C ASN A 118 -10.65 -9.01 -55.72
N LEU A 119 -11.45 -8.00 -55.37
CA LEU A 119 -12.81 -8.19 -54.92
C LEU A 119 -13.81 -8.33 -56.08
N GLY A 120 -13.60 -7.68 -57.22
CA GLY A 120 -14.62 -7.63 -58.27
C GLY A 120 -15.99 -7.16 -57.73
N ASP A 121 -17.07 -7.36 -58.47
CA ASP A 121 -18.44 -7.08 -58.01
C ASP A 121 -18.94 -8.12 -56.98
N LYS A 122 -18.10 -8.53 -56.02
CA LYS A 122 -18.50 -9.50 -55.00
C LYS A 122 -19.24 -8.82 -53.86
N LYS A 123 -20.35 -9.45 -53.49
CA LYS A 123 -21.25 -9.06 -52.41
C LYS A 123 -20.75 -9.65 -51.09
N PHE A 124 -20.72 -8.84 -50.04
CA PHE A 124 -20.32 -9.26 -48.70
C PHE A 124 -21.54 -9.32 -47.79
N ASP A 125 -21.83 -10.49 -47.23
CA ASP A 125 -22.87 -10.63 -46.21
C ASP A 125 -22.25 -10.36 -44.83
N VAL A 126 -22.57 -9.19 -44.26
CA VAL A 126 -22.21 -8.85 -42.88
C VAL A 126 -23.42 -9.08 -41.98
N LEU A 127 -23.26 -9.95 -40.99
CA LEU A 127 -24.29 -10.18 -39.97
C LEU A 127 -24.30 -9.02 -38.97
N VAL A 128 -25.32 -8.15 -39.07
CA VAL A 128 -25.58 -7.10 -38.08
C VAL A 128 -26.82 -7.48 -37.28
N ASN A 129 -26.64 -7.70 -35.98
CA ASN A 129 -27.71 -8.06 -35.05
C ASN A 129 -28.53 -9.29 -35.48
N GLY A 130 -27.86 -10.32 -36.02
CA GLY A 130 -28.47 -11.58 -36.44
C GLY A 130 -29.20 -11.55 -37.79
N LYS A 131 -29.20 -10.41 -38.50
CA LYS A 131 -29.65 -10.32 -39.90
C LYS A 131 -28.45 -10.13 -40.83
N ALA A 132 -28.43 -10.89 -41.92
CA ALA A 132 -27.46 -10.68 -43.00
C ALA A 132 -27.80 -9.38 -43.74
N VAL A 133 -26.84 -8.46 -43.80
CA VAL A 133 -26.91 -7.23 -44.59
C VAL A 133 -25.87 -7.36 -45.70
N GLU A 134 -26.34 -7.25 -46.94
CA GLU A 134 -25.51 -7.33 -48.12
C GLU A 134 -24.86 -5.96 -48.37
N ILE A 135 -23.52 -5.90 -48.36
CA ILE A 135 -22.76 -4.70 -48.67
C ILE A 135 -22.17 -4.86 -50.07
N ASN A 136 -22.54 -3.94 -50.96
CA ASN A 136 -21.99 -3.85 -52.31
C ASN A 136 -20.92 -2.75 -52.32
N LEU A 137 -19.69 -3.10 -52.70
CA LEU A 137 -18.58 -2.15 -52.79
C LEU A 137 -18.56 -1.57 -54.20
N ILE A 138 -18.97 -0.31 -54.35
CA ILE A 138 -18.85 0.42 -55.62
C ILE A 138 -17.45 1.03 -55.63
N GLY A 139 -16.60 0.58 -56.54
CA GLY A 139 -15.30 1.20 -56.77
C GLY A 139 -15.49 2.66 -57.20
N ASP A 140 -14.77 3.59 -56.57
CA ASP A 140 -14.73 4.98 -57.02
C ASP A 140 -14.05 5.04 -58.39
N THR A 141 -14.85 5.09 -59.44
CA THR A 141 -14.36 5.44 -60.78
C THR A 141 -14.21 6.95 -60.81
N ASP A 142 -13.00 7.42 -60.55
CA ASP A 142 -12.58 8.79 -60.82
C ASP A 142 -13.01 9.18 -62.25
N PRO A 143 -13.85 10.21 -62.46
CA PRO A 143 -14.24 10.63 -63.78
C PRO A 143 -13.01 11.19 -64.52
N ALA A 144 -12.59 10.42 -65.52
CA ALA A 144 -11.46 10.62 -66.42
C ALA A 144 -11.05 12.08 -66.70
N SER A 145 -9.73 12.28 -66.68
CA SER A 145 -9.02 13.36 -67.39
C SER A 145 -9.26 13.31 -68.90
#